data_AF-A0A7S3DV73-F1
#
_entry.id   AF-A0A7S3DV73-F1
#
_cell.length_a   1.000
_cell.length_b   1.000
_cell.length_c   1.000
_cell.angle_alpha   90.00
_cell.angle_beta   90.00
_cell.angle_gamma   90.00
#
_symmetry.space_group_name_H-M   'P 1'
#
loop_
_entity.id
_entity.type
_entity.pdbx_description
1 polymer ?
#
loop_
_entity_poly.entity_id
_entity_poly.type
_entity_poly.pdbx_seq_one_letter_code
_entity_poly.pdbx_strand_id
1 'polypeptide(L)'
;VGSMGRDGRIGQAKEAAKRIVSTLTVSDRVAIVPFSDDASQAITNNGYLFRATDENKQLLVNEIDQLDAIGQTNFDAAFQRVFRIFEDSISNELHIECNSAILFLTDGESQCNGCRSDAEVIDYVSNQTNAISKEIGHPILLFSYSISDDPLVEAFPSSLACAVDVGVWQKIEKSEDIIDALSSYYRLFALGIGGGES
;
A
#
# COMPACT_ATOMS: atom_id res chain seq x y z
N VAL A 1 9.98 8.51 -6.10
CA VAL A 1 11.39 8.36 -6.53
C VAL A 1 11.59 8.87 -7.94
N GLY A 2 12.81 9.25 -8.33
CA GLY A 2 13.08 9.96 -9.61
C GLY A 2 12.63 9.24 -10.89
N SER A 3 12.55 7.90 -10.89
CA SER A 3 11.97 7.13 -12.01
C SER A 3 10.48 7.48 -12.23
N MET A 4 9.73 7.73 -11.16
CA MET A 4 8.30 8.07 -11.21
C MET A 4 8.05 9.41 -11.93
N GLY A 5 9.06 10.27 -12.01
CA GLY A 5 8.97 11.55 -12.73
C GLY A 5 8.98 11.40 -14.25
N ARG A 6 9.31 10.21 -14.79
CA ARG A 6 9.31 9.93 -16.22
C ARG A 6 7.95 9.42 -16.68
N ASP A 7 7.58 9.78 -17.92
CA ASP A 7 6.43 9.26 -18.64
C ASP A 7 5.07 9.31 -17.91
N GLY A 8 4.92 10.24 -16.95
CA GLY A 8 3.67 10.42 -16.20
C GLY A 8 3.39 9.33 -15.16
N ARG A 9 4.35 8.48 -14.80
CA ARG A 9 4.19 7.36 -13.84
C ARG A 9 3.76 7.82 -12.44
N ILE A 10 4.28 8.94 -11.96
CA ILE A 10 3.80 9.54 -10.71
C ILE A 10 2.34 9.98 -10.81
N GLY A 11 1.92 10.49 -11.97
CA GLY A 11 0.52 10.80 -12.25
C GLY A 11 -0.35 9.54 -12.15
N GLN A 12 0.10 8.43 -12.75
CA GLN A 12 -0.61 7.14 -12.67
C GLN A 12 -0.73 6.63 -11.23
N ALA A 13 0.35 6.66 -10.44
CA ALA A 13 0.30 6.26 -9.04
C ALA A 13 -0.61 7.17 -8.19
N LYS A 14 -0.57 8.49 -8.44
CA LYS A 14 -1.49 9.45 -7.79
C LYS A 14 -2.94 9.16 -8.14
N GLU A 15 -3.25 8.93 -9.41
CA GLU A 15 -4.61 8.60 -9.85
C GLU A 15 -5.09 7.27 -9.26
N ALA A 16 -4.24 6.23 -9.22
CA ALA A 16 -4.55 4.96 -8.57
C ALA A 16 -4.87 5.15 -7.08
N ALA A 17 -4.01 5.87 -6.35
CA ALA A 17 -4.18 6.14 -4.92
C ALA A 17 -5.47 6.94 -4.65
N LYS A 18 -5.73 8.00 -5.42
CA LYS A 18 -6.98 8.79 -5.31
C LYS A 18 -8.21 7.94 -5.59
N ARG A 19 -8.14 7.03 -6.56
CA ARG A 19 -9.26 6.15 -6.88
C ARG A 19 -9.59 5.20 -5.72
N ILE A 20 -8.58 4.63 -5.08
CA ILE A 20 -8.75 3.81 -3.86
C ILE A 20 -9.38 4.65 -2.74
N VAL A 21 -8.84 5.84 -2.46
CA VAL A 21 -9.38 6.73 -1.41
C VAL A 21 -10.85 7.08 -1.69
N SER A 22 -11.20 7.31 -2.96
CA SER A 22 -12.57 7.66 -3.36
C SER A 22 -13.60 6.55 -3.10
N THR A 23 -13.16 5.29 -3.03
CA THR A 23 -14.04 4.15 -2.79
C THR A 23 -14.23 3.82 -1.32
N LEU A 24 -13.45 4.44 -0.43
CA LEU A 24 -13.59 4.23 1.01
C LEU A 24 -14.84 4.92 1.56
N THR A 25 -15.51 4.20 2.44
CA THR A 25 -16.68 4.65 3.20
C THR A 25 -16.25 5.14 4.58
N VAL A 26 -17.15 5.82 5.28
CA VAL A 26 -16.88 6.30 6.65
C VAL A 26 -16.64 5.15 7.66
N SER A 27 -16.97 3.92 7.31
CA SER A 27 -16.68 2.73 8.11
C SER A 27 -15.24 2.24 7.93
N ASP A 28 -14.55 2.69 6.89
CA ASP A 28 -13.18 2.28 6.57
C ASP A 28 -12.14 3.14 7.28
N ARG A 29 -10.93 2.58 7.38
CA ARG A 29 -9.76 3.25 7.92
C ARG A 29 -8.56 3.12 6.99
N VAL A 30 -7.77 4.19 6.87
CA VAL A 30 -6.72 4.31 5.84
C VAL A 30 -5.55 5.18 6.30
N ALA A 31 -4.36 4.83 5.86
CA ALA A 31 -3.16 5.66 5.90
C ALA A 31 -2.48 5.60 4.52
N ILE A 32 -1.71 6.63 4.19
CA ILE A 32 -0.88 6.65 2.98
C ILE A 32 0.57 6.82 3.40
N VAL A 33 1.44 5.92 2.92
CA VAL A 33 2.87 5.98 3.19
C VAL A 33 3.59 6.28 1.88
N PRO A 34 3.81 7.57 1.53
CA PRO A 34 4.73 7.90 0.47
C PRO A 34 6.16 7.54 0.91
N PHE A 35 6.95 6.99 0.01
CA PHE A 35 8.32 6.58 0.30
C PHE A 35 9.28 6.96 -0.81
N SER A 36 10.49 7.31 -0.40
CA SER A 36 11.65 7.55 -1.27
C SER A 36 12.92 7.08 -0.55
N ASP A 37 13.88 7.96 -0.28
CA ASP A 37 15.08 7.65 0.52
C ASP A 37 14.69 7.23 1.94
N ASP A 38 13.60 7.82 2.43
CA ASP A 38 12.99 7.60 3.73
C ASP A 38 11.47 7.43 3.56
N ALA A 39 10.84 6.81 4.56
CA ALA A 39 9.39 6.67 4.71
C ALA A 39 8.86 7.46 5.93
N SER A 40 9.63 8.44 6.42
CA SER A 40 9.32 9.17 7.66
C SER A 40 8.03 9.97 7.63
N GLN A 41 7.54 10.40 6.47
CA GLN A 41 6.30 11.18 6.36
C GLN A 41 5.14 10.34 5.82
N ALA A 42 4.63 9.45 6.66
CA ALA A 42 3.32 8.85 6.41
C ALA A 42 2.22 9.92 6.60
N ILE A 43 1.32 10.05 5.62
CA ILE A 43 0.11 10.87 5.71
C ILE A 43 -0.87 10.10 6.61
N THR A 44 -0.85 10.44 7.90
CA THR A 44 -1.54 9.73 8.99
C THR A 44 -2.11 10.73 10.00
N ASN A 45 -3.10 10.29 10.80
CA ASN A 45 -3.54 11.05 11.97
C ASN A 45 -2.67 10.65 13.15
N ASN A 46 -1.70 11.47 13.55
CA ASN A 46 -0.81 11.16 14.68
C ASN A 46 -0.11 9.80 14.60
N GLY A 47 0.15 9.27 13.38
CA GLY A 47 0.75 7.94 13.19
C GLY A 47 -0.23 6.78 13.04
N TYR A 48 -1.55 7.02 13.08
CA TYR A 48 -2.59 5.99 12.99
C TYR A 48 -3.36 6.04 11.67
N LEU A 49 -4.17 5.00 11.43
CA LEU A 49 -5.15 4.97 10.35
C LEU A 49 -6.26 6.02 10.58
N PHE A 50 -6.47 6.89 9.59
CA PHE A 50 -7.62 7.80 9.55
C PHE A 50 -8.91 7.03 9.38
N ARG A 51 -9.98 7.46 10.04
CA ARG A 51 -11.34 7.12 9.58
C ARG A 51 -11.60 7.84 8.25
N ALA A 52 -12.10 7.14 7.23
CA ALA A 52 -12.33 7.70 5.89
C ALA A 52 -13.60 8.57 5.80
N THR A 53 -13.69 9.59 6.66
CA THR A 53 -14.69 10.68 6.54
C THR A 53 -14.44 11.48 5.27
N ASP A 54 -15.44 12.23 4.78
CA ASP A 54 -15.26 13.07 3.58
C ASP A 54 -14.15 14.12 3.76
N GLU A 55 -14.03 14.69 4.97
CA GLU A 55 -12.95 15.62 5.31
C GLU A 55 -11.57 14.94 5.25
N ASN A 56 -11.41 13.77 5.88
CA ASN A 56 -10.14 13.04 5.85
C ASN A 56 -9.79 12.54 4.45
N LYS A 57 -10.77 12.09 3.67
CA LYS A 57 -10.55 11.70 2.27
C LYS A 57 -10.07 12.91 1.44
N GLN A 58 -10.65 14.08 1.63
CA GLN A 58 -10.20 15.29 0.94
C GLN A 58 -8.76 15.67 1.34
N LEU A 59 -8.41 15.55 2.62
CA LEU A 59 -7.03 15.75 3.08
C LEU A 59 -6.08 14.76 2.39
N LEU A 60 -6.41 13.47 2.38
CA LEU A 60 -5.60 12.44 1.72
C LEU A 60 -5.43 12.71 0.23
N VAL A 61 -6.49 13.10 -0.48
CA VAL A 61 -6.45 13.47 -1.91
C VAL A 61 -5.52 14.66 -2.14
N ASN A 62 -5.65 15.71 -1.33
CA ASN A 62 -4.80 16.90 -1.45
C ASN A 62 -3.32 16.55 -1.23
N GLU A 63 -3.02 15.73 -0.21
CA GLU A 63 -1.66 15.28 0.09
C GLU A 63 -1.10 14.39 -1.04
N ILE A 64 -1.92 13.48 -1.60
CA ILE A 64 -1.54 12.69 -2.79
C ILE A 64 -1.16 13.63 -3.95
N ASP A 65 -1.94 14.67 -4.21
CA ASP A 65 -1.68 15.61 -5.30
C ASP A 65 -0.35 16.38 -5.10
N GLN A 66 0.10 16.56 -3.86
CA GLN A 66 1.39 17.20 -3.54
C GLN A 66 2.60 16.24 -3.58
N LEU A 67 2.40 14.92 -3.77
CA LEU A 67 3.54 13.98 -3.78
C LEU A 67 4.48 14.25 -4.96
N ASP A 68 5.78 14.27 -4.70
CA ASP A 68 6.78 14.47 -5.75
C ASP A 68 7.76 13.29 -5.88
N ALA A 69 8.19 13.07 -7.11
CA ALA A 69 9.09 11.99 -7.50
C ALA A 69 10.55 12.35 -7.22
N ILE A 70 10.94 12.40 -5.95
CA ILE A 70 12.30 12.78 -5.53
C ILE A 70 12.93 11.61 -4.75
N GLY A 71 14.26 11.51 -4.75
CA GLY A 71 15.02 10.53 -3.96
C GLY A 71 15.15 9.13 -4.57
N GLN A 72 15.89 8.26 -3.87
CA GLN A 72 16.04 6.83 -4.14
C GLN A 72 14.84 6.05 -3.58
N THR A 73 14.84 4.72 -3.70
CA THR A 73 13.73 3.84 -3.32
C THR A 73 14.10 2.99 -2.11
N ASN A 74 13.40 3.13 -0.99
CA ASN A 74 13.68 2.32 0.21
C ASN A 74 12.46 1.51 0.65
N PHE A 75 12.36 0.27 0.16
CA PHE A 75 11.26 -0.63 0.51
C PHE A 75 11.27 -1.03 1.99
N ASP A 76 12.46 -1.22 2.57
CA ASP A 76 12.62 -1.61 3.97
C ASP A 76 12.02 -0.55 4.90
N ALA A 77 12.36 0.73 4.70
CA ALA A 77 11.78 1.83 5.46
C ALA A 77 10.26 1.94 5.26
N ALA A 78 9.78 1.77 4.03
CA ALA A 78 8.36 1.82 3.71
C ALA A 78 7.56 0.77 4.50
N PHE A 79 7.98 -0.49 4.45
CA PHE A 79 7.28 -1.57 5.15
C PHE A 79 7.42 -1.46 6.67
N GLN A 80 8.57 -1.05 7.20
CA GLN A 80 8.71 -0.76 8.63
C GLN A 80 7.71 0.32 9.07
N ARG A 81 7.50 1.36 8.26
CA ARG A 81 6.51 2.40 8.56
C ARG A 81 5.08 1.86 8.51
N VAL A 82 4.74 1.06 7.50
CA VAL A 82 3.41 0.42 7.37
C VAL A 82 3.08 -0.41 8.61
N PHE A 83 3.97 -1.30 9.03
CA PHE A 83 3.70 -2.18 10.17
C PHE A 83 3.65 -1.43 11.49
N ARG A 84 4.48 -0.40 11.66
CA ARG A 84 4.36 0.50 12.81
C ARG A 84 2.98 1.17 12.89
N ILE A 85 2.42 1.61 11.76
CA ILE A 85 1.06 2.19 11.72
C ILE A 85 0.01 1.15 12.12
N PHE A 86 0.15 -0.11 11.67
CA PHE A 86 -0.74 -1.19 12.12
C PHE A 86 -0.63 -1.42 13.63
N GLU A 87 0.57 -1.64 14.15
CA GLU A 87 0.83 -1.87 15.58
C GLU A 87 0.29 -0.72 16.45
N ASP A 88 0.60 0.52 16.08
CA ASP A 88 0.14 1.73 16.75
C ASP A 88 -1.39 1.82 16.70
N SER A 89 -2.02 1.51 15.56
CA SER A 89 -3.49 1.55 15.40
C SER A 89 -4.18 0.42 16.16
N ILE A 90 -3.61 -0.77 16.21
CA ILE A 90 -4.15 -1.91 16.96
C ILE A 90 -4.10 -1.61 18.46
N SER A 91 -2.94 -1.18 18.95
CA SER A 91 -2.72 -0.85 20.37
C SER A 91 -3.63 0.26 20.90
N ASN A 92 -4.16 1.12 20.01
CA ASN A 92 -5.08 2.21 20.36
C ASN A 92 -6.54 1.91 19.97
N GLU A 93 -6.89 0.67 19.60
CA GLU A 93 -8.25 0.28 19.17
C GLU A 93 -8.76 1.10 17.96
N LEU A 94 -7.83 1.56 17.11
CA LEU A 94 -8.07 2.32 15.89
C LEU A 94 -7.95 1.45 14.63
N HIS A 95 -8.11 0.13 14.75
CA HIS A 95 -8.21 -0.82 13.63
C HIS A 95 -9.68 -1.18 13.35
N ILE A 96 -9.93 -1.98 12.31
CA ILE A 96 -11.26 -2.53 12.00
C ILE A 96 -11.14 -4.06 11.98
N GLU A 97 -12.13 -4.77 12.52
CA GLU A 97 -12.14 -6.24 12.66
C GLU A 97 -12.59 -7.00 11.39
N CYS A 98 -12.75 -6.32 10.26
CA CYS A 98 -13.29 -6.93 9.05
C CYS A 98 -12.18 -7.38 8.10
N ASN A 99 -11.66 -6.45 7.30
CA ASN A 99 -10.65 -6.73 6.29
C ASN A 99 -9.54 -5.70 6.40
N SER A 100 -8.30 -6.18 6.35
CA SER A 100 -7.10 -5.36 6.31
C SER A 100 -6.37 -5.60 5.01
N ALA A 101 -5.92 -4.53 4.36
CA ALA A 101 -5.16 -4.63 3.11
C ALA A 101 -3.98 -3.66 3.10
N ILE A 102 -2.89 -4.09 2.45
CA ILE A 102 -1.75 -3.26 2.09
C ILE A 102 -1.72 -3.18 0.56
N LEU A 103 -1.71 -1.96 0.03
CA LEU A 103 -1.56 -1.71 -1.40
C LEU A 103 -0.19 -1.05 -1.62
N PHE A 104 0.72 -1.77 -2.25
CA PHE A 104 2.10 -1.35 -2.50
C PHE A 104 2.31 -1.09 -3.99
N LEU A 105 2.72 0.12 -4.35
CA LEU A 105 2.94 0.52 -5.75
C LEU A 105 4.39 0.99 -5.91
N THR A 106 5.10 0.48 -6.93
CA THR A 106 6.47 0.90 -7.26
C THR A 106 6.71 0.89 -8.78
N ASP A 107 7.58 1.78 -9.26
CA ASP A 107 8.06 1.80 -10.66
C ASP A 107 9.57 1.53 -10.80
N GLY A 108 10.22 1.23 -9.69
CA GLY A 108 11.67 1.07 -9.60
C GLY A 108 12.08 0.01 -8.60
N GLU A 109 13.37 -0.28 -8.59
CA GLU A 109 14.01 -1.19 -7.66
C GLU A 109 14.41 -0.46 -6.37
N SER A 110 14.57 -1.21 -5.27
CA SER A 110 15.11 -0.69 -4.02
C SER A 110 16.55 -0.22 -4.25
N GLN A 111 16.82 1.04 -3.89
CA GLN A 111 18.13 1.67 -3.94
C GLN A 111 18.39 2.27 -2.57
N CYS A 112 18.97 1.46 -1.69
CA CYS A 112 19.31 1.90 -0.35
C CYS A 112 20.57 1.17 0.14
N ASN A 113 21.46 1.92 0.78
CA ASN A 113 22.69 1.40 1.37
C ASN A 113 22.48 1.14 2.87
N GLY A 114 22.75 -0.08 3.33
CA GLY A 114 22.71 -0.44 4.76
C GLY A 114 21.32 -0.81 5.31
N CYS A 115 20.30 -0.92 4.45
CA CYS A 115 19.02 -1.55 4.77
C CYS A 115 19.06 -3.06 4.44
N ARG A 116 17.96 -3.75 4.79
CA ARG A 116 17.71 -5.14 4.38
C ARG A 116 17.79 -5.29 2.86
N SER A 117 18.30 -6.43 2.42
CA SER A 117 18.15 -6.89 1.04
C SER A 117 16.70 -7.18 0.71
N ASP A 118 16.36 -7.22 -0.59
CA ASP A 118 15.01 -7.52 -1.06
C ASP A 118 14.44 -8.81 -0.47
N ALA A 119 15.25 -9.89 -0.37
CA ALA A 119 14.83 -11.14 0.24
C ALA A 119 14.52 -10.98 1.74
N GLU A 120 15.35 -10.24 2.47
CA GLU A 120 15.13 -9.96 3.89
C GLU A 120 13.92 -9.04 4.12
N VAL A 121 13.63 -8.11 3.20
CA VAL A 121 12.40 -7.31 3.24
C VAL A 121 11.18 -8.19 2.99
N ILE A 122 11.23 -9.11 2.01
CA ILE A 122 10.15 -10.06 1.73
C ILE A 122 9.87 -10.94 2.96
N ASP A 123 10.92 -11.50 3.57
CA ASP A 123 10.79 -12.30 4.79
C ASP A 123 10.23 -11.47 5.95
N TYR A 124 10.69 -10.22 6.10
CA TYR A 124 10.16 -9.31 7.11
C TYR A 124 8.67 -9.04 6.91
N VAL A 125 8.25 -8.71 5.68
CA VAL A 125 6.85 -8.46 5.35
C VAL A 125 5.99 -9.69 5.62
N SER A 126 6.39 -10.87 5.15
CA SER A 126 5.66 -12.12 5.37
C SER A 126 5.47 -12.43 6.86
N ASN A 127 6.54 -12.28 7.66
CA ASN A 127 6.47 -12.50 9.10
C ASN A 127 5.54 -11.49 9.79
N GLN A 128 5.60 -10.21 9.42
CA GLN A 128 4.76 -9.17 10.01
C GLN A 128 3.29 -9.32 9.63
N THR A 129 2.99 -9.63 8.36
CA THR A 129 1.61 -9.90 7.93
C THR A 129 1.03 -11.09 8.70
N ASN A 130 1.81 -12.15 8.91
CA ASN A 130 1.36 -13.32 9.67
C ASN A 130 1.14 -13.01 11.16
N ALA A 131 2.05 -12.24 11.77
CA ALA A 131 1.94 -11.85 13.17
C ALA A 131 0.70 -11.00 13.42
N ILE A 132 0.50 -9.95 12.62
CA ILE A 132 -0.65 -9.06 12.78
C ILE A 132 -1.95 -9.77 12.41
N SER A 133 -1.98 -10.59 11.36
CA SER A 133 -3.18 -11.36 10.99
C SER A 133 -3.65 -12.27 12.14
N LYS A 134 -2.70 -12.85 12.88
CA LYS A 134 -3.00 -13.65 14.07
C LYS A 134 -3.55 -12.81 15.22
N GLU A 135 -3.05 -11.58 15.38
CA GLU A 135 -3.49 -10.66 16.42
C GLU A 135 -4.91 -10.15 16.17
N ILE A 136 -5.22 -9.73 14.94
CA ILE A 136 -6.53 -9.18 14.57
C ILE A 136 -7.56 -10.25 14.19
N GLY A 137 -7.13 -11.52 14.09
CA GLY A 137 -8.02 -12.66 13.84
C GLY A 137 -8.47 -12.86 12.38
N HIS A 138 -7.90 -12.11 11.44
CA HIS A 138 -8.17 -12.25 10.01
C HIS A 138 -6.94 -11.89 9.15
N PRO A 139 -6.83 -12.41 7.91
CA PRO A 139 -5.67 -12.15 7.05
C PRO A 139 -5.52 -10.67 6.68
N ILE A 140 -4.26 -10.23 6.54
CA ILE A 140 -3.91 -9.02 5.78
C ILE A 140 -3.73 -9.40 4.31
N LEU A 141 -4.51 -8.77 3.45
CA LEU A 141 -4.39 -8.89 2.00
C LEU A 141 -3.24 -8.00 1.51
N LEU A 142 -2.32 -8.52 0.71
CA LEU A 142 -1.28 -7.70 0.07
C LEU A 142 -1.56 -7.60 -1.43
N PHE A 143 -1.66 -6.37 -1.92
CA PHE A 143 -1.68 -6.07 -3.34
C PHE A 143 -0.40 -5.34 -3.71
N SER A 144 0.39 -5.90 -4.60
CA SER A 144 1.61 -5.28 -5.08
C SER A 144 1.49 -4.94 -6.56
N TYR A 145 1.98 -3.76 -6.94
CA TYR A 145 1.84 -3.22 -8.28
C TYR A 145 3.17 -2.73 -8.82
N SER A 146 3.50 -3.15 -10.04
CA SER A 146 4.67 -2.68 -10.80
C SER A 146 4.22 -1.72 -11.90
N ILE A 147 4.70 -0.47 -11.86
CA ILE A 147 4.45 0.56 -12.87
C ILE A 147 5.65 0.65 -13.82
N SER A 148 5.97 -0.46 -14.49
CA SER A 148 7.12 -0.57 -15.40
C SER A 148 6.95 -1.77 -16.30
N ASP A 149 7.62 -1.79 -17.45
CA ASP A 149 7.81 -2.94 -18.32
C ASP A 149 9.15 -3.65 -18.12
N ASP A 150 9.96 -3.16 -17.17
CA ASP A 150 11.26 -3.74 -16.81
C ASP A 150 11.07 -4.96 -15.87
N PRO A 151 11.48 -6.17 -16.28
CA PRO A 151 11.40 -7.37 -15.44
C PRO A 151 12.12 -7.26 -14.09
N LEU A 152 13.15 -6.40 -14.00
CA LEU A 152 13.86 -6.16 -12.74
C LEU A 152 12.98 -5.43 -11.72
N VAL A 153 12.13 -4.51 -12.18
CA VAL A 153 11.14 -3.80 -11.35
C VAL A 153 9.98 -4.73 -10.97
N GLU A 154 9.65 -5.70 -11.82
CA GLU A 154 8.58 -6.67 -11.57
C GLU A 154 8.98 -7.73 -10.53
N ALA A 155 10.27 -8.06 -10.44
CA ALA A 155 10.77 -9.17 -9.63
C ALA A 155 10.40 -9.04 -8.14
N PHE A 156 10.63 -7.87 -7.54
CA PHE A 156 10.34 -7.66 -6.12
C PHE A 156 8.83 -7.70 -5.81
N PRO A 157 7.96 -6.88 -6.45
CA PRO A 157 6.52 -6.91 -6.18
C PRO A 157 5.88 -8.28 -6.41
N SER A 158 6.29 -9.00 -7.47
CA SER A 158 5.79 -10.35 -7.74
C SER A 158 6.24 -11.33 -6.65
N SER A 159 7.52 -11.33 -6.27
CA SER A 159 8.04 -12.22 -5.23
C SER A 159 7.41 -11.94 -3.87
N LEU A 160 7.18 -10.66 -3.57
CA LEU A 160 6.53 -10.21 -2.35
C LEU A 160 5.09 -10.73 -2.24
N ALA A 161 4.30 -10.64 -3.32
CA ALA A 161 2.95 -11.19 -3.34
C ALA A 161 2.94 -12.71 -3.16
N CYS A 162 3.91 -13.43 -3.74
CA CYS A 162 4.01 -14.89 -3.56
C CYS A 162 4.40 -15.31 -2.14
N ALA A 163 5.07 -14.45 -1.37
CA ALA A 163 5.62 -14.79 -0.06
C ALA A 163 4.64 -14.63 1.11
N VAL A 164 3.52 -13.93 0.89
CA VAL A 164 2.48 -13.72 1.91
C VAL A 164 1.30 -14.66 1.68
N ASP A 165 0.50 -14.90 2.73
CA ASP A 165 -0.61 -15.86 2.68
C ASP A 165 -1.68 -15.49 1.65
N VAL A 166 -2.03 -14.20 1.55
CA VAL A 166 -3.00 -13.69 0.57
C VAL A 166 -2.42 -12.50 -0.19
N GLY A 167 -1.60 -12.80 -1.19
CA GLY A 167 -0.95 -11.81 -2.04
C GLY A 167 -1.47 -11.83 -3.49
N VAL A 168 -1.59 -10.64 -4.08
CA VAL A 168 -1.92 -10.45 -5.49
C VAL A 168 -0.95 -9.44 -6.09
N TRP A 169 -0.25 -9.84 -7.16
CA TRP A 169 0.59 -8.94 -7.92
C TRP A 169 -0.05 -8.63 -9.28
N GLN A 170 0.04 -7.36 -9.70
CA GLN A 170 -0.37 -6.94 -11.03
C GLN A 170 0.57 -5.88 -11.62
N LYS A 171 0.66 -5.87 -12.94
CA LYS A 171 1.41 -4.87 -13.70
C LYS A 171 0.48 -3.72 -14.11
N ILE A 172 0.98 -2.49 -14.07
CA ILE A 172 0.30 -1.28 -14.56
C ILE A 172 1.19 -0.66 -15.63
N GLU A 173 0.84 -0.83 -16.90
CA GLU A 173 1.60 -0.24 -18.01
C GLU A 173 1.09 1.17 -18.33
N LYS A 174 -0.23 1.37 -18.20
CA LYS A 174 -0.90 2.63 -18.52
C LYS A 174 -1.97 2.98 -17.48
N SER A 175 -2.40 4.24 -17.50
CA SER A 175 -3.45 4.73 -16.60
C SER A 175 -4.80 4.02 -16.80
N GLU A 176 -5.07 3.54 -18.01
CA GLU A 176 -6.27 2.76 -18.34
C GLU A 176 -6.28 1.38 -17.64
N ASP A 177 -5.10 0.80 -17.40
CA ASP A 177 -4.96 -0.50 -16.73
C ASP A 177 -5.19 -0.41 -15.22
N ILE A 178 -5.19 0.80 -14.64
CA ILE A 178 -5.36 1.00 -13.19
C ILE A 178 -6.69 0.40 -12.72
N ILE A 179 -7.77 0.55 -13.49
CA ILE A 179 -9.08 0.01 -13.09
C ILE A 179 -9.04 -1.51 -13.06
N ASP A 180 -8.43 -2.13 -14.06
CA ASP A 180 -8.29 -3.58 -14.13
C ASP A 180 -7.35 -4.10 -13.03
N ALA A 181 -6.25 -3.38 -12.79
CA ALA A 181 -5.29 -3.65 -11.72
C ALA A 181 -5.95 -3.61 -10.33
N LEU A 182 -6.81 -2.62 -10.09
CA LEU A 182 -7.56 -2.47 -8.84
C LEU A 182 -8.79 -3.37 -8.77
N SER A 183 -9.18 -4.05 -9.86
CA SER A 183 -10.39 -4.89 -9.87
C SER A 183 -10.31 -6.04 -8.87
N SER A 184 -9.13 -6.63 -8.67
CA SER A 184 -8.90 -7.68 -7.67
C SER A 184 -9.09 -7.16 -6.25
N TYR A 185 -8.62 -5.94 -5.97
CA TYR A 185 -8.88 -5.25 -4.70
C TYR A 185 -10.38 -5.03 -4.51
N TYR A 186 -11.06 -4.48 -5.52
CA TYR A 186 -12.51 -4.23 -5.44
C TYR A 186 -13.33 -5.52 -5.25
N ARG A 187 -12.97 -6.60 -5.93
CA ARG A 187 -13.65 -7.90 -5.79
C ARG A 187 -13.49 -8.46 -4.39
N LEU A 188 -12.27 -8.45 -3.85
CA LEU A 188 -12.00 -8.99 -2.51
C LEU A 188 -12.62 -8.13 -1.41
N PHE A 189 -12.62 -6.81 -1.58
CA PHE A 189 -13.29 -5.92 -0.62
C PHE A 189 -14.82 -6.02 -0.72
N ALA A 190 -15.39 -6.19 -1.92
CA ALA A 190 -16.82 -6.43 -2.11
C ALA A 190 -17.28 -7.77 -1.51
N LEU A 191 -16.42 -8.80 -1.50
CA LEU A 191 -16.70 -10.06 -0.80
C LEU A 191 -16.79 -9.87 0.72
N GLY A 192 -16.05 -8.89 1.28
CA GLY A 192 -16.17 -8.46 2.67
C GLY A 192 -17.44 -7.64 2.96
N ILE A 193 -17.98 -6.93 1.97
CA ILE A 193 -19.23 -6.16 2.07
C ILE A 193 -20.47 -7.07 1.99
N GLY A 194 -20.34 -8.27 1.40
CA GLY A 194 -21.44 -9.23 1.22
C GLY A 194 -21.84 -10.05 2.46
N GLY A 195 -21.12 -9.93 3.58
CA GLY A 195 -21.40 -10.68 4.82
C GLY A 195 -22.42 -10.02 5.76
N GLY A 196 -22.94 -8.85 5.40
CA GLY A 196 -23.80 -8.02 6.24
C GLY A 196 -25.31 -8.16 5.99
N GLU A 197 -25.81 -9.32 5.55
CA GLU A 197 -27.25 -9.59 5.54
C GLU A 197 -27.50 -11.08 5.80
N SER A 198 -27.86 -11.44 7.05
CA SER A 198 -28.81 -12.50 7.47
C SER A 198 -28.91 -12.55 8.99
#